data_AF-A0A077NEJ6-F1
#
_entry.id   AF-A0A077NEJ6-F1
#
_cell.length_a   1.000
_cell.length_b   1.000
_cell.length_c   1.000
_cell.angle_alpha   90.00
_cell.angle_beta   90.00
_cell.angle_gamma   90.00
#
_symmetry.space_group_name_H-M   'P 1'
#
loop_
_entity.id
_entity.type
_entity.pdbx_description
1 polymer ?
#
loop_
_entity_poly.entity_id
_entity_poly.type
_entity_poly.pdbx_seq_one_letter_code
_entity_poly.pdbx_strand_id
1 'polypeptide(L)'
;MKPDLYALSHLRPDANRARGYNGRYAAMTSLNVQSEPQEDNGTDTHSNAHWIARSQEAKNNPVYALRLIDNHTPYQSAIVKLRESYRHLSRYTTRKMAAVCSGWELLDGEDKNLEAFNYSLRTGDANGYQVSLRAAGEKLERYIEPMNWEDIERLGNHHA
;
A
#
# COMPACT_ATOMS: atom_id res chain seq x y z
N MET A 1 -19.29 -21.30 55.87
CA MET A 1 -19.35 -20.36 54.73
C MET A 1 -18.64 -21.03 53.55
N LYS A 2 -19.35 -21.28 52.44
CA LYS A 2 -18.78 -21.93 51.24
C LYS A 2 -18.06 -20.87 50.39
N PRO A 3 -16.88 -21.14 49.81
CA PRO A 3 -16.27 -20.23 48.85
C PRO A 3 -16.96 -20.36 47.49
N ASP A 4 -17.25 -19.22 46.88
CA ASP A 4 -17.91 -19.11 45.58
C ASP A 4 -16.92 -19.47 44.46
N LEU A 5 -17.16 -20.57 43.75
CA LEU A 5 -16.27 -21.15 42.73
C LEU A 5 -16.38 -20.48 41.34
N TYR A 6 -16.91 -19.26 41.25
CA TYR A 6 -17.11 -18.56 39.97
C TYR A 6 -16.67 -17.08 40.00
N ALA A 7 -15.66 -16.72 40.77
CA ALA A 7 -15.06 -15.39 40.68
C ALA A 7 -14.10 -15.31 39.45
N LEU A 8 -14.60 -14.86 38.30
CA LEU A 8 -13.82 -14.54 37.09
C LEU A 8 -12.96 -13.26 37.24
N SER A 9 -12.35 -13.05 38.40
CA SER A 9 -11.52 -11.88 38.70
C SER A 9 -10.18 -11.82 37.95
N HIS A 10 -9.85 -12.86 37.18
CA HIS A 10 -8.64 -12.97 36.36
C HIS A 10 -8.84 -12.53 34.89
N LEU A 11 -10.08 -12.19 34.48
CA LEU A 11 -10.38 -11.65 33.14
C LEU A 11 -10.56 -10.13 33.14
N ARG A 12 -9.82 -9.39 33.98
CA ARG A 12 -9.72 -7.94 33.83
C ARG A 12 -8.67 -7.62 32.78
N PRO A 13 -9.00 -7.03 31.63
CA PRO A 13 -8.00 -6.40 30.78
C PRO A 13 -7.39 -5.26 31.60
N ASP A 14 -6.09 -5.30 31.81
CA ASP A 14 -5.36 -4.21 32.43
C ASP A 14 -5.34 -3.02 31.45
N ALA A 15 -6.41 -2.23 31.51
CA ALA A 15 -6.62 -1.07 30.68
C ALA A 15 -5.91 0.14 31.29
N ASN A 16 -4.59 0.19 31.19
CA ASN A 16 -3.72 1.37 31.41
C ASN A 16 -2.32 1.00 30.87
N ARG A 17 -1.65 1.65 29.92
CA ARG A 17 -1.71 3.04 29.47
C ARG A 17 -0.89 3.15 28.17
N ALA A 18 -1.53 3.00 27.01
CA ALA A 18 -0.93 3.45 25.76
C ALA A 18 -1.02 4.99 25.73
N ARG A 19 -0.03 5.66 26.33
CA ARG A 19 0.18 7.10 26.14
C ARG A 19 1.27 7.28 25.09
N GLY A 20 0.88 7.93 24.00
CA GLY A 20 1.81 8.65 23.14
C GLY A 20 2.03 8.04 21.77
N TYR A 21 0.98 7.93 20.96
CA TYR A 21 1.16 8.28 19.54
C TYR A 21 -0.14 8.87 18.99
N ASN A 22 -0.08 10.16 18.65
CA ASN A 22 -1.16 10.87 17.99
C ASN A 22 -1.24 10.37 16.54
N GLY A 23 -2.04 9.33 16.32
CA GLY A 23 -2.51 8.95 15.00
C GLY A 23 -3.30 10.12 14.42
N ARG A 24 -2.73 10.79 13.42
CA ARG A 24 -3.44 11.78 12.61
C ARG A 24 -4.36 11.05 11.62
N TYR A 25 -5.54 10.67 12.09
CA TYR A 25 -6.66 10.29 11.23
C TYR A 25 -7.92 10.98 11.75
N ALA A 26 -8.14 12.23 11.32
CA ALA A 26 -9.45 12.88 11.22
C ALA A 26 -9.29 14.32 10.67
N ALA A 27 -9.31 14.44 9.35
CA ALA A 27 -9.90 15.57 8.63
C ALA A 27 -10.06 15.14 7.18
N MET A 28 -11.10 14.36 6.90
CA MET A 28 -11.70 14.36 5.56
C MET A 28 -12.40 15.71 5.39
N THR A 29 -11.64 16.76 5.09
CA THR A 29 -12.15 17.75 4.15
C THR A 29 -12.08 17.09 2.80
N SER A 30 -13.23 16.61 2.34
CA SER A 30 -13.50 16.32 0.94
C SER A 30 -13.27 17.59 0.13
N LEU A 31 -12.01 17.89 -0.18
CA LEU A 31 -11.71 18.58 -1.42
C LEU A 31 -12.06 17.57 -2.50
N ASN A 32 -13.23 17.79 -3.07
CA ASN A 32 -13.72 17.19 -4.29
C ASN A 32 -12.70 17.47 -5.41
N VAL A 33 -11.56 16.78 -5.38
CA VAL A 33 -10.73 16.62 -6.55
C VAL A 33 -11.45 15.56 -7.36
N GLN A 34 -12.40 16.04 -8.16
CA GLN A 34 -12.83 15.32 -9.35
C GLN A 34 -11.55 14.87 -10.04
N SER A 35 -11.24 13.59 -9.90
CA SER A 35 -10.33 12.91 -10.80
C SER A 35 -11.12 12.82 -12.09
N GLU A 36 -11.18 13.94 -12.83
CA GLU A 36 -11.69 13.88 -14.18
C GLU A 36 -10.88 12.80 -14.89
N PRO A 37 -11.53 11.91 -15.66
CA PRO A 37 -10.79 11.13 -16.63
C PRO A 37 -10.19 12.16 -17.56
N GLN A 38 -8.91 12.47 -17.38
CA GLN A 38 -8.17 13.31 -18.29
C GLN A 38 -8.22 12.60 -19.63
N GLU A 39 -9.13 13.06 -20.50
CA GLU A 39 -9.18 12.65 -21.90
C GLU A 39 -7.88 13.15 -22.52
N ASP A 40 -6.92 12.23 -22.61
CA ASP A 40 -5.60 12.41 -23.19
C ASP A 40 -5.73 12.66 -24.70
N ASN A 41 -5.94 13.92 -25.06
CA ASN A 41 -5.80 14.42 -26.42
C ASN A 41 -4.51 15.23 -26.51
N GLY A 42 -3.37 14.56 -26.50
CA GLY A 42 -2.10 15.16 -26.87
C GLY A 42 -0.93 14.27 -26.51
N THR A 43 -0.57 13.36 -27.44
CA THR A 43 0.66 12.54 -27.50
C THR A 43 1.50 12.57 -26.23
N ASP A 44 1.01 11.97 -25.14
CA ASP A 44 1.77 11.97 -23.92
C ASP A 44 3.01 11.09 -24.09
N THR A 45 4.18 11.73 -24.21
CA THR A 45 5.43 11.06 -24.62
C THR A 45 5.97 10.10 -23.56
N HIS A 46 5.42 10.13 -22.36
CA HIS A 46 5.88 9.31 -21.23
C HIS A 46 5.56 7.82 -21.39
N SER A 47 6.50 6.99 -20.94
CA SER A 47 6.29 5.54 -20.98
C SER A 47 5.17 5.06 -20.06
N ASN A 48 4.61 3.88 -20.37
CA ASN A 48 3.68 3.20 -19.47
C ASN A 48 4.24 3.05 -18.04
N ALA A 49 5.55 2.84 -17.90
CA ALA A 49 6.19 2.68 -16.60
C ALA A 49 6.15 3.97 -15.77
N HIS A 50 6.34 5.14 -16.42
CA HIS A 50 6.16 6.45 -15.78
C HIS A 50 4.73 6.60 -15.25
N TRP A 51 3.73 6.35 -16.10
CA TRP A 51 2.31 6.48 -15.73
C TRP A 51 1.92 5.57 -14.56
N ILE A 52 2.38 4.32 -14.59
CA ILE A 52 2.16 3.39 -13.49
C ILE A 52 2.84 3.93 -12.23
N ALA A 53 4.12 4.29 -12.28
CA ALA A 53 4.88 4.73 -11.11
C ALA A 53 4.31 6.01 -10.46
N ARG A 54 3.80 6.95 -11.26
CA ARG A 54 3.23 8.21 -10.78
C ARG A 54 1.87 8.02 -10.10
N SER A 55 1.12 6.98 -10.46
CA SER A 55 -0.24 6.73 -9.97
C SER A 55 -0.32 6.51 -8.46
N GLN A 56 -1.46 6.89 -7.86
CA GLN A 56 -1.69 6.67 -6.44
C GLN A 56 -1.89 5.18 -6.13
N GLU A 57 -2.50 4.43 -7.06
CA GLU A 57 -2.71 3.00 -6.95
C GLU A 57 -1.38 2.23 -6.86
N ALA A 58 -0.37 2.62 -7.63
CA ALA A 58 0.96 2.02 -7.54
C ALA A 58 1.65 2.36 -6.22
N LYS A 59 1.55 3.60 -5.73
CA LYS A 59 2.09 3.99 -4.42
C LYS A 59 1.44 3.20 -3.28
N ASN A 60 0.16 2.88 -3.42
CA ASN A 60 -0.56 2.04 -2.47
C ASN A 60 -0.18 0.56 -2.57
N ASN A 61 0.25 0.07 -3.75
CA ASN A 61 0.62 -1.32 -3.97
C ASN A 61 1.94 -1.48 -4.74
N PRO A 62 3.08 -1.06 -4.16
CA PRO A 62 4.30 -0.85 -4.92
C PRO A 62 4.95 -2.15 -5.40
N VAL A 63 4.79 -3.23 -4.65
CA VAL A 63 5.29 -4.56 -5.04
C VAL A 63 4.55 -5.09 -6.26
N TYR A 64 3.24 -4.86 -6.36
CA TYR A 64 2.48 -5.32 -7.52
C TYR A 64 2.75 -4.42 -8.74
N ALA A 65 2.83 -3.11 -8.54
CA ALA A 65 3.12 -2.16 -9.61
C ALA A 65 4.46 -2.47 -10.31
N LEU A 66 5.51 -2.80 -9.55
CA LEU A 66 6.78 -3.24 -10.13
C LEU A 66 6.62 -4.49 -11.01
N ARG A 67 5.81 -5.46 -10.61
CA ARG A 67 5.56 -6.66 -11.44
C ARG A 67 4.81 -6.30 -12.72
N LEU A 68 3.87 -5.36 -12.67
CA LEU A 68 3.13 -4.91 -13.85
C LEU A 68 4.04 -4.19 -14.85
N ILE A 69 4.98 -3.37 -14.33
CA ILE A 69 6.03 -2.73 -15.14
C ILE A 69 6.96 -3.79 -15.75
N ASP A 70 7.46 -4.73 -14.96
CA ASP A 70 8.35 -5.81 -15.43
C ASP A 70 7.65 -6.69 -16.50
N ASN A 71 6.32 -6.81 -16.43
CA ASN A 71 5.50 -7.54 -17.42
C ASN A 71 5.07 -6.69 -18.62
N HIS A 72 5.55 -5.44 -18.75
CA HIS A 72 5.18 -4.51 -19.81
C HIS A 72 3.66 -4.32 -19.95
N THR A 73 2.92 -4.30 -18.83
CA THR A 73 1.47 -4.10 -18.85
C THR A 73 1.15 -2.65 -19.26
N PRO A 74 0.21 -2.42 -20.19
CA PRO A 74 -0.25 -1.06 -20.52
C PRO A 74 -0.77 -0.32 -19.29
N TYR A 75 -0.51 0.98 -19.16
CA TYR A 75 -0.79 1.71 -17.92
C TYR A 75 -2.27 1.65 -17.55
N GLN A 76 -3.20 1.82 -18.50
CA GLN A 76 -4.64 1.79 -18.23
C GLN A 76 -5.06 0.45 -17.60
N SER A 77 -4.56 -0.67 -18.14
CA SER A 77 -4.83 -2.00 -17.59
C SER A 77 -4.16 -2.19 -16.22
N ALA A 78 -2.95 -1.67 -16.05
CA ALA A 78 -2.23 -1.75 -14.79
C ALA A 78 -2.96 -0.99 -13.66
N ILE A 79 -3.49 0.20 -13.92
CA ILE A 79 -4.26 0.98 -12.93
C ILE A 79 -5.50 0.23 -12.47
N VAL A 80 -6.27 -0.35 -13.39
CA VAL A 80 -7.46 -1.17 -13.04
C VAL A 80 -7.05 -2.35 -12.16
N LYS A 81 -6.03 -3.11 -12.56
CA LYS A 81 -5.52 -4.24 -11.77
C LYS A 81 -5.04 -3.81 -10.38
N LEU A 82 -4.35 -2.68 -10.26
CA LEU A 82 -3.86 -2.17 -8.99
C LEU A 82 -5.01 -1.76 -8.07
N ARG A 83 -6.04 -1.10 -8.62
CA ARG A 83 -7.22 -0.67 -7.87
C ARG A 83 -8.03 -1.83 -7.31
N GLU A 84 -8.16 -2.91 -8.08
CA GLU A 84 -8.93 -4.10 -7.69
C GLU A 84 -8.12 -5.07 -6.83
N SER A 85 -6.80 -4.92 -6.77
CA SER A 85 -5.92 -5.79 -5.99
C SER A 85 -5.78 -5.35 -4.53
N TYR A 86 -5.81 -6.32 -3.61
CA TYR A 86 -5.23 -6.13 -2.28
C TYR A 86 -3.72 -5.88 -2.39
N ARG A 87 -3.11 -5.33 -1.33
CA ARG A 87 -1.66 -5.04 -1.35
C ARG A 87 -0.85 -6.34 -1.46
N HIS A 88 0.05 -6.42 -2.44
CA HIS A 88 0.86 -7.61 -2.65
C HIS A 88 2.05 -7.65 -1.69
N LEU A 89 2.36 -8.85 -1.21
CA LEU A 89 3.54 -9.11 -0.40
C LEU A 89 4.77 -9.40 -1.26
N SER A 90 5.94 -9.06 -0.72
CA SER A 90 7.22 -9.50 -1.29
C SER A 90 7.38 -11.02 -1.15
N ARG A 91 8.23 -11.62 -1.99
CA ARG A 91 8.57 -13.06 -1.87
C ARG A 91 9.22 -13.37 -0.53
N TYR A 92 10.05 -12.45 -0.02
CA TYR A 92 10.67 -12.59 1.30
C TYR A 92 9.63 -12.65 2.41
N THR A 93 8.72 -11.67 2.46
CA THR A 93 7.65 -11.59 3.46
C THR A 93 6.75 -12.81 3.38
N THR A 94 6.36 -13.23 2.18
CA THR A 94 5.54 -14.43 1.98
C THR A 94 6.22 -15.67 2.55
N ARG A 95 7.51 -15.88 2.25
CA ARG A 95 8.29 -17.02 2.77
C ARG A 95 8.43 -16.97 4.29
N LYS A 96 8.66 -15.79 4.86
CA LYS A 96 8.78 -15.62 6.31
C LYS A 96 7.45 -15.92 7.01
N MET A 97 6.36 -15.38 6.51
CA MET A 97 5.03 -15.61 7.09
C MET A 97 4.60 -17.07 6.99
N ALA A 98 4.84 -17.73 5.85
CA ALA A 98 4.58 -19.16 5.69
C ALA A 98 5.32 -20.05 6.71
N ALA A 99 6.45 -19.59 7.25
CA ALA A 99 7.23 -20.34 8.24
C ALA A 99 6.79 -20.09 9.70
N VAL A 100 6.10 -18.98 9.98
CA VAL A 100 5.79 -18.54 11.36
C VAL A 100 4.29 -18.48 11.67
N CYS A 101 3.46 -18.36 10.64
CA CYS A 101 2.01 -18.30 10.77
C CYS A 101 1.42 -19.67 10.40
N SER A 102 0.82 -20.35 11.38
CA SER A 102 0.11 -21.61 11.14
C SER A 102 -1.16 -21.35 10.33
N GLY A 103 -1.44 -22.18 9.33
CA GLY A 103 -2.59 -21.98 8.44
C GLY A 103 -2.42 -20.86 7.42
N TRP A 104 -1.19 -20.37 7.21
CA TRP A 104 -0.88 -19.30 6.25
C TRP A 104 -1.43 -19.59 4.85
N GLU A 105 -1.34 -20.83 4.39
CA GLU A 105 -1.85 -21.28 3.10
C GLU A 105 -3.36 -21.13 2.93
N LEU A 106 -4.12 -21.19 4.02
CA LEU A 106 -5.58 -21.11 4.04
C LEU A 106 -6.10 -19.66 3.98
N LEU A 107 -5.26 -18.68 4.34
CA LEU A 107 -5.61 -17.28 4.28
C LEU A 107 -5.72 -16.81 2.83
N ASP A 108 -6.68 -15.92 2.56
CA ASP A 108 -6.76 -15.24 1.29
C ASP A 108 -5.68 -14.14 1.17
N GLY A 109 -5.68 -13.41 0.06
CA GLY A 109 -4.67 -12.40 -0.19
C GLY A 109 -4.72 -11.18 0.75
N GLU A 110 -5.92 -10.76 1.12
CA GLU A 110 -6.14 -9.62 2.01
C GLU A 110 -5.77 -10.00 3.45
N ASP A 111 -6.22 -11.16 3.91
CA ASP A 111 -5.89 -11.71 5.22
C ASP A 111 -4.39 -11.97 5.36
N LYS A 112 -3.73 -12.49 4.32
CA LYS A 112 -2.27 -12.62 4.27
C LYS A 112 -1.60 -11.26 4.45
N ASN A 113 -2.12 -10.23 3.78
CA ASN A 113 -1.55 -8.90 3.92
C ASN A 113 -1.69 -8.35 5.34
N LEU A 114 -2.89 -8.47 5.90
CA LEU A 114 -3.22 -8.00 7.25
C LEU A 114 -2.39 -8.73 8.32
N GLU A 115 -2.27 -10.06 8.24
CA GLU A 115 -1.47 -10.82 9.21
C GLU A 115 0.02 -10.52 9.08
N ALA A 116 0.53 -10.34 7.86
CA ALA A 116 1.92 -9.92 7.65
C ALA A 116 2.19 -8.52 8.22
N PHE A 117 1.25 -7.59 8.06
CA PHE A 117 1.34 -6.26 8.66
C PHE A 117 1.32 -6.33 10.20
N ASN A 118 0.39 -7.09 10.78
CA ASN A 118 0.31 -7.24 12.24
C ASN A 118 1.58 -7.88 12.81
N TYR A 119 2.10 -8.92 12.17
CA TYR A 119 3.37 -9.55 12.55
C TYR A 119 4.54 -8.55 12.50
N SER A 120 4.59 -7.73 11.45
CA SER A 120 5.60 -6.67 11.29
C SER A 120 5.58 -5.70 12.47
N LEU A 121 4.39 -5.22 12.87
CA LEU A 121 4.25 -4.31 14.02
C LEU A 121 4.72 -4.95 15.33
N ARG A 122 4.42 -6.23 15.56
CA ARG A 122 4.78 -6.94 16.80
C ARG A 122 6.27 -7.26 16.90
N THR A 123 6.97 -7.41 15.77
CA THR A 123 8.33 -8.00 15.73
C THR A 123 9.40 -7.04 15.22
N GLY A 124 9.08 -5.76 15.05
CA GLY A 124 10.03 -4.79 14.48
C GLY A 124 10.37 -5.09 13.02
N ASP A 125 9.36 -5.46 12.22
CA ASP A 125 9.47 -5.81 10.81
C ASP A 125 10.40 -7.01 10.50
N ALA A 126 10.45 -8.02 11.39
CA ALA A 126 11.29 -9.21 11.17
C ALA A 126 10.89 -10.02 9.91
N ASN A 127 9.65 -9.90 9.44
CA ASN A 127 9.17 -10.46 8.17
C ASN A 127 9.42 -9.55 6.96
N GLY A 128 10.01 -8.36 7.15
CA GLY A 128 10.39 -7.41 6.11
C GLY A 128 9.20 -6.80 5.36
N TYR A 129 8.00 -6.78 5.95
CA TYR A 129 6.81 -6.21 5.31
C TYR A 129 7.05 -4.73 4.95
N GLN A 130 7.40 -3.89 5.92
CA GLN A 130 7.59 -2.45 5.72
C GLN A 130 8.83 -2.15 4.88
N VAL A 131 9.94 -2.83 5.16
CA VAL A 131 11.19 -2.67 4.41
C VAL A 131 10.97 -2.99 2.93
N SER A 132 10.24 -4.07 2.62
CA SER A 132 9.98 -4.45 1.23
C SER A 132 9.08 -3.47 0.49
N LEU A 133 8.08 -2.89 1.17
CA LEU A 133 7.22 -1.85 0.57
C LEU A 133 8.00 -0.57 0.32
N ARG A 134 8.86 -0.16 1.27
CA ARG A 134 9.73 1.02 1.09
C ARG A 134 10.68 0.84 -0.09
N ALA A 135 11.40 -0.29 -0.13
CA ALA A 135 12.33 -0.58 -1.22
C ALA A 135 11.62 -0.67 -2.58
N ALA A 136 10.40 -1.21 -2.61
CA ALA A 136 9.58 -1.23 -3.82
C ALA A 136 9.16 0.19 -4.24
N GLY A 137 8.75 1.03 -3.30
CA GLY A 137 8.44 2.45 -3.55
C GLY A 137 9.64 3.21 -4.10
N GLU A 138 10.81 3.11 -3.45
CA GLU A 138 12.06 3.73 -3.92
C GLU A 138 12.47 3.26 -5.32
N LYS A 139 12.20 1.98 -5.66
CA LYS A 139 12.44 1.48 -7.01
C LYS A 139 11.43 2.02 -8.02
N LEU A 140 10.16 2.22 -7.63
CA LEU A 140 9.15 2.83 -8.50
C LEU A 140 9.50 4.25 -8.87
N GLU A 141 10.01 5.05 -7.94
CA GLU A 141 10.43 6.43 -8.21
C GLU A 141 11.46 6.53 -9.35
N ARG A 142 12.25 5.47 -9.59
CA ARG A 142 13.22 5.43 -10.70
C ARG A 142 12.59 5.31 -12.08
N TYR A 143 11.32 4.92 -12.16
CA TYR A 143 10.57 4.89 -13.41
C TYR A 143 9.87 6.22 -13.71
N ILE A 144 9.90 7.17 -12.77
CA ILE A 144 9.37 8.52 -13.02
C ILE A 144 10.36 9.26 -13.91
N GLU A 145 10.02 9.32 -15.19
CA GLU A 145 10.71 10.15 -16.17
C GLU A 145 10.66 11.64 -15.79
N PRO A 146 11.73 12.40 -16.10
CA PRO A 146 11.75 13.84 -15.90
C PRO A 146 10.70 14.52 -16.78
N MET A 147 10.25 15.68 -16.33
CA MET A 147 9.25 16.49 -17.04
C MET A 147 9.72 16.81 -18.46
N ASN A 148 8.86 16.54 -19.43
CA ASN A 148 9.14 16.80 -20.84
C ASN A 148 8.64 18.20 -21.27
N TRP A 149 8.91 18.59 -22.52
CA TRP A 149 8.49 19.91 -23.03
C TRP A 149 6.97 20.08 -23.06
N GLU A 150 6.23 19.01 -23.38
CA GLU A 150 4.76 19.01 -23.44
C GLU A 150 4.15 19.22 -22.04
N ASP A 151 4.76 18.66 -21.00
CA ASP A 151 4.37 18.91 -19.62
C ASP A 151 4.57 20.37 -19.21
N ILE A 152 5.66 21.00 -19.66
CA ILE A 152 5.96 22.41 -19.40
C ILE A 152 4.92 23.30 -20.07
N GLU A 153 4.56 23.01 -21.32
CA GLU A 153 3.51 23.75 -22.05
C GLU A 153 2.13 23.60 -21.37
N ARG A 154 1.78 22.38 -20.93
CA ARG A 154 0.54 22.14 -20.17
C ARG A 154 0.52 22.97 -18.88
N LEU A 155 1.62 23.04 -18.14
CA LEU A 155 1.72 23.86 -16.92
C LEU A 155 1.58 25.37 -17.22
N GLY A 156 2.16 25.85 -18.33
CA GLY A 156 2.04 27.25 -18.75
C GLY A 156 0.61 27.66 -19.11
N ASN A 157 -0.15 26.76 -19.75
CA ASN A 157 -1.53 27.03 -20.19
C ASN A 157 -2.57 26.99 -19.07
N HIS A 158 -2.27 26.40 -17.92
CA HIS A 158 -3.16 26.43 -16.74
C HIS A 158 -3.09 27.74 -15.94
N HIS A 159 -2.22 28.68 -16.32
CA HIS A 159 -2.02 29.96 -15.63
C HIS A 159 -2.49 31.20 -16.43
N ALA A 160 -3.12 31.02 -17.58
CA ALA A 160 -3.72 32.07 -18.41
C ALA A 160 -5.26 32.04 -18.34
#